data_AF-A0A0J8GUZ2-F1
#
_entry.id   AF-A0A0J8GUZ2-F1
#
_cell.length_a   1.000
_cell.length_b   1.000
_cell.length_c   1.000
_cell.angle_alpha   90.00
_cell.angle_beta   90.00
_cell.angle_gamma   90.00
#
_symmetry.space_group_name_H-M   'P 1'
#
loop_
_entity.id
_entity.type
_entity.pdbx_description
1 polymer ?
#
loop_
_entity_poly.entity_id
_entity_poly.type
_entity_poly.pdbx_seq_one_letter_code
_entity_poly.pdbx_strand_id
1 'polypeptide(L)'
;MKASEFEKENRKLKLTKQIYSNEWITLNDRSSFYTLEPATKQVAVLAIVDKKDILLVKVKRPVINDITWELPAGGAEWNETPLVTVQRELKEETGIDIELSRFREVESLILCPNRFPCAPYIYFVDISCDEFSMRKAHDHEIAEVALFSLSEISEMILSSEIYLALPVTVLSRYLLSKQNNLLNM
;
A
#
# COMPACT_ATOMS: atom_id res chain seq x y z
N MET A 1 -1.63 -31.25 -17.39
CA MET A 1 -0.78 -30.19 -17.98
C MET A 1 0.63 -30.39 -17.47
N LYS A 2 1.62 -30.41 -18.36
CA LYS A 2 3.03 -30.57 -17.97
C LYS A 2 3.42 -29.37 -17.10
N ALA A 3 4.01 -29.62 -15.93
CA ALA A 3 4.77 -28.64 -15.18
C ALA A 3 5.62 -27.82 -16.16
N SER A 4 5.35 -26.52 -16.26
CA SER A 4 6.11 -25.62 -17.11
C SER A 4 7.59 -25.65 -16.70
N GLU A 5 8.52 -25.40 -17.63
CA GLU A 5 9.97 -25.28 -17.35
C GLU A 5 10.28 -24.35 -16.17
N PHE A 6 9.36 -23.45 -15.82
CA PHE A 6 9.40 -22.57 -14.65
C PHE A 6 9.57 -23.29 -13.31
N GLU A 7 8.98 -24.48 -13.13
CA GLU A 7 9.08 -25.22 -11.86
C GLU A 7 10.45 -25.91 -11.67
N LYS A 8 11.21 -26.13 -12.75
CA LYS A 8 12.52 -26.80 -12.70
C LYS A 8 13.67 -25.85 -12.32
N GLU A 9 13.44 -24.54 -12.37
CA GLU A 9 14.43 -23.51 -12.02
C GLU A 9 13.91 -22.57 -10.94
N ASN A 10 13.54 -23.11 -9.78
CA ASN A 10 13.29 -22.32 -8.56
C ASN A 10 14.61 -21.76 -7.97
N ARG A 11 15.47 -21.16 -8.82
CA ARG A 11 16.62 -20.38 -8.40
C ARG A 11 16.15 -18.95 -8.21
N LYS A 12 16.02 -18.49 -6.97
CA LYS A 12 16.00 -17.05 -6.67
C LYS A 12 17.10 -16.38 -7.49
N LEU A 13 16.75 -15.41 -8.33
CA LEU A 13 17.71 -14.70 -9.18
C LEU A 13 18.82 -14.14 -8.29
N LYS A 14 20.02 -14.70 -8.45
CA LYS A 14 21.18 -14.34 -7.63
C LYS A 14 21.57 -12.90 -7.97
N LEU A 15 21.81 -12.09 -6.95
CA LEU A 15 22.40 -10.77 -7.14
C LEU A 15 23.79 -10.93 -7.78
N THR A 16 23.95 -10.36 -8.97
CA THR A 16 25.22 -10.37 -9.70
C THR A 16 26.00 -9.10 -9.40
N LYS A 17 25.32 -7.94 -9.44
CA LYS A 17 25.95 -6.64 -9.22
C LYS A 17 24.94 -5.60 -8.73
N GLN A 18 25.33 -4.81 -7.74
CA GLN A 18 24.65 -3.55 -7.43
C GLN A 18 25.19 -2.46 -8.36
N ILE A 19 24.31 -1.85 -9.16
CA ILE A 19 24.69 -0.83 -10.16
C ILE A 19 24.66 0.56 -9.54
N TYR A 20 23.62 0.86 -8.77
CA TYR A 20 23.41 2.15 -8.12
C TYR A 20 22.62 1.96 -6.83
N SER A 21 22.86 2.82 -5.85
CA SER A 21 22.07 2.85 -4.61
C SER A 21 22.10 4.26 -4.02
N ASN A 22 20.97 4.70 -3.49
CA ASN A 22 20.81 5.88 -2.66
C ASN A 22 19.84 5.59 -1.50
N GLU A 23 19.44 6.61 -0.76
CA GLU A 23 18.55 6.47 0.40
C GLU A 23 17.14 5.95 0.05
N TRP A 24 16.73 6.02 -1.21
CA TRP A 24 15.38 5.66 -1.66
C TRP A 24 15.33 4.33 -2.40
N ILE A 25 16.32 4.06 -3.24
CA ILE A 25 16.29 2.97 -4.20
C ILE A 25 17.66 2.33 -4.42
N THR A 26 17.64 1.05 -4.77
CA THR A 26 18.79 0.29 -5.26
C THR A 26 18.48 -0.32 -6.63
N LEU A 27 19.34 -0.05 -7.60
CA LEU A 27 19.31 -0.68 -8.92
C LEU A 27 20.29 -1.86 -8.94
N ASN A 28 19.76 -3.06 -9.15
CA ASN A 28 20.51 -4.31 -9.16
C ASN A 28 20.47 -4.99 -10.52
N ASP A 29 21.55 -5.66 -10.88
CA ASP A 29 21.62 -6.67 -11.92
C ASP A 29 21.60 -8.06 -11.27
N ARG A 30 20.58 -8.85 -11.61
CA ARG A 30 20.39 -10.23 -11.15
C ARG A 30 20.42 -11.18 -12.34
N SER A 31 21.60 -11.37 -12.92
CA SER A 31 21.84 -12.17 -14.12
C SER A 31 21.08 -11.63 -15.35
N SER A 32 21.30 -10.37 -15.71
CA SER A 32 20.62 -9.63 -16.80
C SER A 32 19.15 -9.29 -16.55
N PHE A 33 18.63 -9.60 -15.36
CA PHE A 33 17.35 -9.07 -14.87
C PHE A 33 17.61 -7.87 -13.97
N TYR A 34 17.26 -6.68 -14.47
CA TYR A 34 17.45 -5.43 -13.72
C TYR A 34 16.26 -5.18 -12.79
N THR A 35 16.55 -5.06 -11.50
CA THR A 35 15.54 -4.76 -10.47
C THR A 35 15.77 -3.39 -9.84
N LEU A 36 14.67 -2.69 -9.58
CA LEU A 36 14.64 -1.45 -8.83
C LEU A 36 13.97 -1.76 -7.48
N GLU A 37 14.74 -1.69 -6.41
CA GLU A 37 14.34 -2.14 -5.08
C GLU A 37 14.27 -0.93 -4.15
N PRO A 38 13.13 -0.67 -3.48
CA PRO A 38 13.08 0.32 -2.40
C PRO A 38 14.14 0.02 -1.35
N ALA A 39 14.81 1.06 -0.84
CA ALA A 39 15.83 0.92 0.19
C ALA A 39 15.24 0.43 1.52
N THR A 40 13.95 0.67 1.75
CA THR A 40 13.23 0.31 2.96
C THR A 40 11.96 -0.47 2.65
N LYS A 41 11.47 -1.24 3.63
CA LYS A 41 10.20 -1.96 3.50
C LYS A 41 9.07 -0.94 3.28
N GLN A 42 8.16 -1.25 2.38
CA GLN A 42 7.02 -0.38 2.07
C GLN A 42 5.77 -0.94 2.75
N VAL A 43 4.90 -0.07 3.24
CA VAL A 43 3.65 -0.44 3.90
C VAL A 43 2.48 0.36 3.33
N ALA A 44 1.27 -0.18 3.45
CA ALA A 44 0.02 0.53 3.21
C ALA A 44 -1.07 0.02 4.15
N VAL A 45 -2.08 0.83 4.44
CA VAL A 45 -3.22 0.44 5.27
C VAL A 45 -4.55 0.74 4.63
N LEU A 46 -5.42 -0.27 4.60
CA LEU A 46 -6.85 -0.10 4.35
C LEU A 46 -7.55 0.25 5.66
N ALA A 47 -7.91 1.52 5.82
CA ALA A 47 -8.63 2.02 6.98
C ALA A 47 -10.13 2.15 6.68
N ILE A 48 -10.95 1.50 7.50
CA ILE A 48 -12.42 1.53 7.37
C ILE A 48 -13.02 2.23 8.58
N VAL A 49 -13.78 3.29 8.36
CA VAL A 49 -14.47 4.05 9.39
C VAL A 49 -15.89 3.50 9.58
N ASP A 50 -16.23 3.15 10.84
CA ASP A 50 -17.52 2.59 11.26
C ASP A 50 -18.00 1.41 10.40
N LYS A 51 -17.06 0.61 9.89
CA LYS A 51 -17.29 -0.56 9.01
C LYS A 51 -18.04 -0.21 7.71
N LYS A 52 -18.06 1.06 7.32
CA LYS A 52 -18.91 1.57 6.24
C LYS A 52 -18.11 2.33 5.20
N ASP A 53 -17.35 3.33 5.62
CA ASP A 53 -16.69 4.28 4.73
C ASP A 53 -15.17 4.02 4.71
N ILE A 54 -14.54 4.15 3.55
CA ILE A 54 -13.11 3.95 3.36
C ILE A 54 -12.41 5.30 3.51
N LEU A 55 -11.37 5.34 4.35
CA LEU A 55 -10.51 6.50 4.47
C LEU A 55 -9.43 6.47 3.39
N LEU A 56 -9.33 7.56 2.62
CA LEU A 56 -8.24 7.81 1.68
C LEU A 56 -7.54 9.13 1.98
N VAL A 57 -6.30 9.24 1.52
CA VAL A 57 -5.49 10.46 1.55
C VAL A 57 -5.18 10.91 0.12
N LYS A 58 -5.15 12.22 -0.10
CA LYS A 58 -4.85 12.82 -1.40
C LYS A 58 -3.39 13.24 -1.42
N VAL A 59 -2.54 12.43 -2.03
CA VAL A 59 -1.07 12.52 -1.97
C VAL A 59 -0.54 13.34 -3.13
N LYS A 60 0.36 14.29 -2.87
CA LYS A 60 1.10 14.98 -3.94
C LYS A 60 2.16 14.05 -4.52
N ARG A 61 2.14 13.80 -5.83
CA ARG A 61 3.09 12.91 -6.52
C ARG A 61 3.91 13.68 -7.57
N PRO A 62 5.05 14.30 -7.18
CA PRO A 62 5.87 15.10 -8.09
C PRO A 62 6.38 14.33 -9.32
N VAL A 63 6.66 13.03 -9.17
CA VAL A 63 7.23 12.18 -10.25
C VAL A 63 6.27 12.04 -11.43
N ILE A 64 4.96 12.01 -11.18
CA ILE A 64 3.92 11.94 -12.22
C ILE A 64 3.20 13.28 -12.42
N ASN A 65 3.61 14.32 -11.69
CA ASN A 65 3.02 15.65 -11.70
C ASN A 65 1.50 15.63 -11.47
N ASP A 66 1.06 14.91 -10.43
CA ASP A 66 -0.35 14.74 -10.10
C ASP A 66 -0.60 14.77 -8.58
N ILE A 67 -1.88 14.81 -8.17
CA ILE A 67 -2.32 14.64 -6.78
C ILE A 67 -3.38 13.54 -6.75
N THR A 68 -3.06 12.41 -6.14
CA THR A 68 -3.80 11.15 -6.29
C THR A 68 -4.45 10.69 -5.00
N TRP A 69 -5.65 10.09 -5.10
CA TRP A 69 -6.29 9.41 -3.99
C TRP A 69 -5.67 8.05 -3.74
N GLU A 70 -5.20 7.83 -2.51
CA GLU A 70 -4.44 6.65 -2.12
C GLU A 70 -4.81 6.15 -0.73
N LEU A 71 -4.40 4.91 -0.43
CA LEU A 71 -4.35 4.41 0.94
C LEU A 71 -3.21 5.12 1.69
N PRO A 72 -3.34 5.36 3.00
CA PRO A 72 -2.19 5.78 3.78
C PRO A 72 -1.06 4.75 3.66
N ALA A 73 0.15 5.21 3.37
CA ALA A 73 1.26 4.35 2.95
C ALA A 73 2.62 5.05 3.06
N GLY A 74 3.67 4.28 3.29
CA GLY A 74 5.02 4.83 3.30
C GLY A 74 6.12 3.81 3.53
N GLY A 75 7.33 4.32 3.72
CA GLY A 75 8.55 3.53 3.87
C GLY A 75 8.96 3.39 5.32
N ALA A 76 9.48 2.23 5.69
CA ALA A 76 10.02 2.01 7.04
C ALA A 76 11.23 2.91 7.31
N GLU A 77 11.30 3.49 8.51
CA GLU A 77 12.51 4.12 8.99
C GLU A 77 13.52 3.09 9.53
N TRP A 78 14.73 3.53 9.88
CA TRP A 78 15.78 2.63 10.34
C TRP A 78 15.36 1.84 11.59
N ASN A 79 15.40 0.51 11.48
CA ASN A 79 14.97 -0.46 12.49
C ASN A 79 13.46 -0.50 12.81
N GLU A 80 12.60 0.14 12.01
CA GLU A 80 11.15 -0.06 12.17
C GLU A 80 10.70 -1.43 11.67
N THR A 81 9.73 -2.02 12.39
CA THR A 81 8.96 -3.15 11.87
C THR A 81 7.84 -2.63 10.97
N PRO A 82 7.36 -3.39 9.96
CA PRO A 82 6.26 -2.95 9.10
C PRO A 82 5.00 -2.52 9.86
N LEU A 83 4.70 -3.19 10.97
CA LEU A 83 3.57 -2.86 11.83
C LEU A 83 3.73 -1.51 12.54
N VAL A 84 4.94 -1.16 12.98
CA VAL A 84 5.24 0.16 13.56
C VAL A 84 5.21 1.23 12.48
N THR A 85 5.81 0.96 11.33
CA THR A 85 5.80 1.87 10.18
C THR A 85 4.37 2.21 9.78
N VAL A 86 3.48 1.23 9.61
CA VAL A 86 2.11 1.52 9.13
C VAL A 86 1.30 2.32 10.14
N GLN A 87 1.56 2.14 11.44
CA GLN A 87 0.94 2.96 12.49
C GLN A 87 1.43 4.41 12.39
N ARG A 88 2.74 4.62 12.23
CA ARG A 88 3.33 5.96 12.05
C ARG A 88 2.78 6.65 10.81
N GLU A 89 2.79 5.97 9.67
CA GLU A 89 2.28 6.54 8.40
C GLU A 89 0.80 6.90 8.51
N LEU A 90 -0.04 6.02 9.06
CA LEU A 90 -1.45 6.35 9.32
C LEU A 90 -1.57 7.63 10.16
N LYS A 91 -0.76 7.77 11.21
CA LYS A 91 -0.81 8.92 12.10
C LYS A 91 -0.31 10.20 11.44
N GLU A 92 0.75 10.15 10.66
CA GLU A 92 1.35 11.33 9.99
C GLU A 92 0.45 11.82 8.86
N GLU A 93 -0.07 10.90 8.04
CA GLU A 93 -0.86 11.24 6.85
C GLU A 93 -2.33 11.53 7.16
N THR A 94 -2.86 11.04 8.28
CA THR A 94 -4.29 11.20 8.62
C THR A 94 -4.55 11.93 9.93
N GLY A 95 -3.55 12.03 10.81
CA GLY A 95 -3.70 12.53 12.17
C GLY A 95 -4.37 11.56 13.14
N ILE A 96 -4.65 10.31 12.74
CA ILE A 96 -5.32 9.29 13.55
C ILE A 96 -4.29 8.37 14.20
N ASP A 97 -4.33 8.25 15.52
CA ASP A 97 -3.45 7.40 16.30
C ASP A 97 -4.20 6.16 16.79
N ILE A 98 -3.79 4.98 16.34
CA ILE A 98 -4.45 3.70 16.64
C ILE A 98 -3.44 2.74 17.27
N GLU A 99 -3.85 2.02 18.31
CA GLU A 99 -3.03 0.98 18.95
C GLU A 99 -2.58 -0.11 17.96
N LEU A 100 -1.30 -0.50 18.02
CA LEU A 100 -0.68 -1.50 17.14
C LEU A 100 -1.47 -2.83 17.08
N SER A 101 -2.09 -3.23 18.20
CA SER A 101 -2.85 -4.48 18.32
C SER A 101 -4.10 -4.55 17.44
N ARG A 102 -4.56 -3.43 16.88
CA ARG A 102 -5.75 -3.35 16.03
C ARG A 102 -5.45 -3.54 14.54
N PHE A 103 -4.21 -3.42 14.14
CA PHE A 103 -3.82 -3.63 12.75
C PHE A 103 -3.77 -5.13 12.45
N ARG A 104 -4.38 -5.51 11.34
CA ARG A 104 -4.39 -6.89 10.83
C ARG A 104 -3.62 -6.90 9.52
N GLU A 105 -2.58 -7.73 9.42
CA GLU A 105 -1.89 -7.92 8.14
C GLU A 105 -2.83 -8.63 7.16
N VAL A 106 -2.91 -8.12 5.93
CA VAL A 106 -3.68 -8.72 4.85
C VAL A 106 -2.75 -9.14 3.72
N GLU A 107 -3.23 -10.03 2.85
CA GLU A 107 -2.39 -10.58 1.81
C GLU A 107 -1.90 -9.49 0.84
N SER A 108 -0.58 -9.49 0.66
CA SER A 108 0.12 -8.54 -0.20
C SER A 108 -0.15 -8.79 -1.69
N LEU A 109 0.50 -7.99 -2.55
CA LEU A 109 0.47 -8.12 -4.00
C LEU A 109 1.76 -7.62 -4.63
N ILE A 110 2.12 -8.19 -5.77
CA ILE A 110 3.27 -7.76 -6.57
C ILE A 110 2.83 -6.64 -7.50
N LEU A 111 3.43 -5.45 -7.33
CA LEU A 111 3.08 -4.27 -8.11
C LEU A 111 3.66 -4.27 -9.53
N CYS A 112 4.90 -4.72 -9.67
CA CYS A 112 5.64 -4.64 -10.92
C CYS A 112 6.59 -5.84 -11.04
N PRO A 113 6.09 -7.03 -11.44
CA PRO A 113 6.81 -8.30 -11.30
C PRO A 113 8.12 -8.37 -12.10
N ASN A 114 8.27 -7.53 -13.11
CA ASN A 114 9.46 -7.45 -13.96
C ASN A 114 10.55 -6.50 -13.40
N ARG A 115 10.25 -5.67 -12.40
CA ARG A 115 11.18 -4.64 -11.89
C ARG A 115 11.27 -4.57 -10.38
N PHE A 116 10.16 -4.79 -9.67
CA PHE A 116 10.06 -4.67 -8.22
C PHE A 116 9.92 -6.07 -7.61
N PRO A 117 11.01 -6.69 -7.13
CA PRO A 117 11.01 -8.07 -6.62
C PRO A 117 10.48 -8.17 -5.18
N CYS A 118 9.88 -7.11 -4.65
CA CYS A 118 9.34 -7.05 -3.30
C CYS A 118 7.88 -6.60 -3.33
N ALA A 119 7.10 -7.17 -2.43
CA ALA A 119 5.72 -6.78 -2.18
C ALA A 119 5.68 -5.84 -0.96
N PRO A 120 4.82 -4.80 -0.93
CA PRO A 120 4.61 -4.00 0.27
C PRO A 120 3.87 -4.81 1.34
N TYR A 121 4.04 -4.50 2.61
CA TYR A 121 3.16 -5.03 3.65
C TYR A 121 1.83 -4.28 3.60
N ILE A 122 0.72 -4.99 3.64
CA ILE A 122 -0.60 -4.37 3.59
C ILE A 122 -1.30 -4.70 4.91
N TYR A 123 -1.86 -3.68 5.54
CA TYR A 123 -2.61 -3.81 6.77
C TYR A 123 -4.05 -3.38 6.58
N PHE A 124 -4.89 -3.82 7.50
CA PHE A 124 -6.27 -3.40 7.65
C PHE A 124 -6.45 -2.85 9.07
N VAL A 125 -7.25 -1.80 9.22
CA VAL A 125 -7.69 -1.30 10.53
C VAL A 125 -9.13 -0.80 10.47
N ASP A 126 -9.93 -1.16 11.46
CA ASP A 126 -11.24 -0.53 11.72
C ASP A 126 -11.02 0.70 12.60
N ILE A 127 -11.65 1.81 12.26
CA ILE A 127 -11.59 3.11 12.95
C ILE A 127 -13.01 3.53 13.31
N SER A 128 -13.23 4.14 14.47
CA SER A 128 -14.55 4.69 14.81
C SER A 128 -14.76 6.09 14.21
N CYS A 129 -16.01 6.52 14.03
CA CYS A 129 -16.29 7.91 13.64
C CYS A 129 -15.72 8.94 14.63
N ASP A 130 -15.67 8.62 15.93
CA ASP A 130 -15.09 9.50 16.95
C ASP A 130 -13.57 9.65 16.75
N GLU A 131 -12.87 8.55 16.50
CA GLU A 131 -11.42 8.55 16.21
C GLU A 131 -11.10 9.36 14.95
N PHE A 132 -11.91 9.21 13.90
CA PHE A 132 -11.78 10.02 12.69
C PHE A 132 -12.04 11.51 12.96
N SER A 133 -13.11 11.83 13.70
CA SER A 133 -13.50 13.21 14.00
C SER A 133 -12.49 13.93 14.90
N MET A 134 -11.81 13.19 15.78
CA MET A 134 -10.79 13.70 16.70
C MET A 134 -9.37 13.70 16.10
N ARG A 135 -9.21 13.32 14.83
CA ARG A 135 -7.90 13.27 14.17
C ARG A 135 -7.22 14.65 14.20
N LYS A 136 -5.89 14.62 14.27
CA LYS A 136 -5.04 15.81 14.21
C LYS A 136 -4.84 16.26 12.76
N ALA A 137 -4.02 17.30 12.57
CA ALA A 137 -3.58 17.69 11.24
C ALA A 137 -2.73 16.57 10.62
N HIS A 138 -2.93 16.35 9.32
CA HIS A 138 -2.02 15.57 8.50
C HIS A 138 -0.78 16.39 8.15
N ASP A 139 0.25 15.72 7.65
CA ASP A 139 1.49 16.37 7.22
C ASP A 139 1.37 17.16 5.90
N HIS A 140 2.52 17.58 5.37
CA HIS A 140 2.63 18.42 4.18
C HIS A 140 2.59 17.65 2.85
N GLU A 141 2.77 16.33 2.87
CA GLU A 141 2.70 15.45 1.70
C GLU A 141 1.24 15.24 1.29
N ILE A 142 0.35 15.25 2.27
CA ILE A 142 -1.09 15.11 2.09
C ILE A 142 -1.76 16.46 1.82
N ALA A 143 -2.59 16.49 0.77
CA ALA A 143 -3.43 17.62 0.42
C ALA A 143 -4.81 17.55 1.10
N GLU A 144 -5.32 16.33 1.32
CA GLU A 144 -6.67 16.11 1.85
C GLU A 144 -6.80 14.71 2.47
N VAL A 145 -7.62 14.58 3.51
CA VAL A 145 -8.02 13.30 4.12
C VAL A 145 -9.54 13.22 4.05
N ALA A 146 -10.10 12.20 3.39
CA ALA A 146 -11.54 12.10 3.15
C ALA A 146 -12.06 10.66 3.30
N LEU A 147 -13.38 10.57 3.53
CA LEU A 147 -14.10 9.30 3.62
C LEU A 147 -14.95 9.10 2.37
N PHE A 148 -14.97 7.88 1.88
CA PHE A 148 -15.74 7.49 0.70
C PHE A 148 -16.53 6.21 0.98
N SER A 149 -17.80 6.21 0.62
CA SER A 149 -18.63 5.01 0.62
C SER A 149 -18.13 3.98 -0.40
N LEU A 150 -18.53 2.72 -0.23
CA LEU A 150 -18.18 1.64 -1.17
C LEU A 150 -18.64 1.92 -2.61
N SER A 151 -19.78 2.60 -2.77
CA SER A 151 -20.28 3.03 -4.08
C SER A 151 -19.41 4.11 -4.70
N GLU A 152 -19.01 5.13 -3.94
CA GLU A 152 -18.12 6.19 -4.43
C GLU A 152 -16.77 5.60 -4.84
N ILE A 153 -16.19 4.70 -4.04
CA ILE A 153 -14.94 4.00 -4.40
C ILE A 153 -15.09 3.22 -5.71
N SER A 154 -16.22 2.53 -5.90
CA SER A 154 -16.49 1.79 -7.14
C SER A 154 -16.56 2.74 -8.34
N GLU A 155 -17.25 3.86 -8.20
CA GLU A 155 -17.37 4.89 -9.24
C GLU A 155 -16.01 5.52 -9.57
N MET A 156 -15.22 5.87 -8.54
CA MET A 156 -13.88 6.47 -8.69
C MET A 156 -12.88 5.53 -9.37
N ILE A 157 -12.95 4.21 -9.11
CA ILE A 157 -12.14 3.22 -9.81
C ILE A 157 -12.56 3.12 -11.28
N LEU A 158 -13.87 3.04 -11.56
CA LEU A 158 -14.39 2.91 -12.92
C LEU A 158 -14.19 4.17 -13.77
N SER A 159 -14.23 5.35 -13.15
CA SER A 159 -13.97 6.64 -13.80
C SER A 159 -12.47 6.95 -13.96
N SER A 160 -11.59 6.11 -13.41
CA SER A 160 -10.14 6.34 -13.32
C SER A 160 -9.73 7.56 -12.50
N GLU A 161 -10.58 8.04 -11.59
CA GLU A 161 -10.18 8.99 -10.55
C GLU A 161 -9.20 8.34 -9.55
N ILE A 162 -9.38 7.05 -9.27
CA ILE A 162 -8.37 6.20 -8.61
C ILE A 162 -7.80 5.28 -9.68
N TYR A 163 -6.57 5.56 -10.13
CA TYR A 163 -5.93 4.81 -11.23
C TYR A 163 -4.61 4.13 -10.84
N LEU A 164 -4.11 4.38 -9.62
CA LEU A 164 -2.86 3.77 -9.16
C LEU A 164 -3.07 2.29 -8.81
N ALA A 165 -2.13 1.44 -9.23
CA ALA A 165 -2.28 -0.01 -9.16
C ALA A 165 -2.52 -0.55 -7.73
N LEU A 166 -1.81 -0.02 -6.73
CA LEU A 166 -1.96 -0.46 -5.34
C LEU A 166 -3.36 -0.09 -4.79
N PRO A 167 -3.80 1.19 -4.78
CA PRO A 167 -5.16 1.55 -4.39
C PRO A 167 -6.24 0.75 -5.14
N VAL A 168 -6.21 0.73 -6.48
CA VAL A 168 -7.20 0.01 -7.29
C VAL A 168 -7.29 -1.46 -6.86
N THR A 169 -6.16 -2.13 -6.70
CA THR A 169 -6.14 -3.57 -6.37
C THR A 169 -6.67 -3.85 -4.96
N VAL A 170 -6.22 -3.11 -3.95
CA VAL A 170 -6.63 -3.33 -2.56
C VAL A 170 -8.11 -3.01 -2.37
N LEU A 171 -8.57 -1.87 -2.91
CA LEU A 171 -9.96 -1.45 -2.85
C LEU A 171 -10.87 -2.44 -3.59
N SER A 172 -10.48 -2.88 -4.80
CA SER A 172 -11.25 -3.88 -5.54
C SER A 172 -11.35 -5.22 -4.81
N ARG A 173 -10.25 -5.68 -4.20
CA ARG A 173 -10.27 -6.91 -3.36
C ARG A 173 -11.26 -6.77 -2.20
N TYR A 174 -11.26 -5.61 -1.54
CA TYR A 174 -12.18 -5.32 -0.44
C TYR A 174 -13.65 -5.27 -0.89
N LEU A 175 -13.95 -4.60 -2.00
CA LEU A 175 -15.30 -4.56 -2.57
C LEU A 175 -15.80 -5.97 -2.92
N LEU A 176 -14.96 -6.79 -3.56
CA LEU A 176 -15.28 -8.17 -3.91
C LEU A 176 -15.45 -9.07 -2.68
N SER A 177 -14.67 -8.87 -1.62
CA SER A 177 -14.83 -9.65 -0.38
C SER A 177 -16.15 -9.33 0.30
N LYS A 178 -16.58 -8.06 0.30
CA LYS A 178 -17.90 -7.65 0.81
C LYS A 178 -19.05 -8.21 0.00
N GLN A 179 -18.97 -8.19 -1.34
CA GLN A 179 -20.00 -8.77 -2.21
C GLN A 179 -20.18 -10.27 -1.99
N ASN A 180 -19.09 -10.98 -1.72
CA ASN A 180 -19.09 -12.44 -1.52
C ASN A 180 -19.26 -12.86 -0.05
N ASN A 181 -19.54 -11.94 0.88
CA ASN A 181 -19.58 -12.20 2.33
C ASN A 181 -18.33 -12.91 2.88
N LEU A 182 -17.17 -12.67 2.25
CA LEU A 182 -15.90 -13.21 2.72
C LEU A 182 -15.42 -12.33 3.88
N LEU A 183 -15.64 -12.82 5.11
CA LEU A 183 -15.39 -12.12 6.38
C LEU A 183 -13.91 -11.85 6.71
N ASN A 184 -12.97 -12.22 5.84
CA ASN A 184 -11.54 -12.32 6.18
C ASN A 184 -10.63 -11.37 5.37
N MET A 185 -11.05 -10.11 5.19
CA MET A 185 -10.13 -9.01 4.90
C MET A 185 -10.19 -8.00 6.05
#